data_AF-A0A3D4PPM3-F1
#
_entry.id   AF-A0A3D4PPM3-F1
#
_cell.length_a   1.000
_cell.length_b   1.000
_cell.length_c   1.000
_cell.angle_alpha   90.00
_cell.angle_beta   90.00
_cell.angle_gamma   90.00
#
_symmetry.space_group_name_H-M   'P 1'
#
loop_
_entity.id
_entity.type
_entity.pdbx_description
1 polymer ?
#
loop_
_entity_poly.entity_id
_entity_poly.type
_entity_poly.pdbx_seq_one_letter_code
_entity_poly.pdbx_strand_id
1 'polypeptide(L)'
;MPTLEEILWEHRYRFQDPASASQVWTEFLSDTERERLGSLEEQYQNGKTVGIWMRAKEVEHNLAIVQLAYEFGLPTAEYHRLLKKLNHPIPEEPTPVLTPTWNRDRGELWYQGVKVRSVANVLTAKLVVTILDVFEEVGWAERIDDPLTAGPDPERLRSAIKSLNKGLTHLRFLADGTGIGIRWERDESRQTGG
;
A
#
# COMPACT_ATOMS: atom_id res chain seq x y z
N MET A 1 -0.77 12.49 30.27
CA MET A 1 -0.90 11.46 29.20
C MET A 1 -1.50 10.23 29.84
N PRO A 2 -2.58 9.67 29.29
CA PRO A 2 -3.23 8.52 29.89
C PRO A 2 -2.33 7.27 29.84
N THR A 3 -2.43 6.46 30.88
CA THR A 3 -1.78 5.16 31.08
C THR A 3 -2.37 4.11 30.14
N LEU A 4 -1.69 2.98 29.98
CA LEU A 4 -2.22 1.84 29.21
C LEU A 4 -3.55 1.37 29.81
N GLU A 5 -3.66 1.35 31.13
CA GLU A 5 -4.87 0.93 31.84
C GLU A 5 -6.05 1.89 31.59
N GLU A 6 -5.83 3.20 31.58
CA GLU A 6 -6.87 4.19 31.29
C GLU A 6 -7.39 4.07 29.85
N ILE A 7 -6.49 3.86 28.88
CA ILE A 7 -6.86 3.67 27.46
C ILE A 7 -7.62 2.35 27.29
N LEU A 8 -7.11 1.25 27.85
CA LEU A 8 -7.78 -0.05 27.80
C LEU A 8 -9.15 0.03 28.47
N TRP A 9 -9.29 0.79 29.56
CA TRP A 9 -10.54 0.95 30.28
C TRP A 9 -11.59 1.74 29.49
N GLU A 10 -11.19 2.87 28.90
CA GLU A 10 -12.06 3.70 28.05
C GLU A 10 -12.61 2.89 26.86
N HIS A 11 -11.73 2.20 26.14
CA HIS A 11 -12.14 1.42 24.96
C HIS A 11 -12.94 0.17 25.32
N ARG A 12 -12.67 -0.46 26.48
CA ARG A 12 -13.40 -1.65 26.93
C ARG A 12 -14.89 -1.40 27.10
N TYR A 13 -15.30 -0.22 27.56
CA TYR A 13 -16.73 0.11 27.67
C TYR A 13 -17.39 0.26 26.31
N ARG A 14 -16.71 0.89 25.35
CA ARG A 14 -17.22 1.08 23.98
C ARG A 14 -17.45 -0.26 23.26
N PHE A 15 -16.66 -1.28 23.58
CA PHE A 15 -16.77 -2.61 22.98
C PHE A 15 -17.76 -3.55 23.67
N GLN A 16 -18.52 -3.08 24.67
CA GLN A 16 -19.64 -3.84 25.26
C GLN A 16 -20.97 -3.63 24.53
N ASP A 17 -21.03 -2.70 23.58
CA ASP A 17 -22.23 -2.40 22.79
C ASP A 17 -22.45 -3.46 21.67
N PRO A 18 -23.65 -4.06 21.53
CA PRO A 18 -23.98 -4.93 20.40
C PRO A 18 -23.76 -4.30 19.02
N ALA A 19 -23.86 -2.97 18.91
CA ALA A 19 -23.59 -2.28 17.65
C ALA A 19 -22.11 -2.44 17.23
N SER A 20 -21.18 -2.29 18.18
CA SER A 20 -19.75 -2.51 17.94
C SER A 20 -19.46 -3.95 17.50
N ALA A 21 -20.14 -4.95 18.09
CA ALA A 21 -19.99 -6.35 17.68
C ALA A 21 -20.49 -6.60 16.25
N SER A 22 -21.62 -6.00 15.89
CA SER A 22 -22.16 -6.10 14.54
C SER A 22 -21.21 -5.48 13.53
N GLN A 23 -20.69 -4.29 13.81
CA GLN A 23 -19.72 -3.61 12.95
C GLN A 23 -18.45 -4.44 12.75
N VAL A 24 -17.86 -4.95 13.84
CA VAL A 24 -16.69 -5.84 13.77
C VAL A 24 -16.97 -7.04 12.86
N TRP A 25 -18.11 -7.69 13.04
CA TRP A 25 -18.49 -8.87 12.27
C TRP A 25 -18.67 -8.58 10.79
N THR A 26 -19.27 -7.45 10.45
CA THR A 26 -19.60 -7.12 9.05
C THR A 26 -18.43 -6.50 8.30
N GLU A 27 -17.68 -5.61 8.94
CA GLU A 27 -16.70 -4.74 8.29
C GLU A 27 -15.25 -5.20 8.47
N PHE A 28 -14.91 -5.80 9.61
CA PHE A 28 -13.50 -6.05 9.98
C PHE A 28 -13.11 -7.53 9.96
N LEU A 29 -14.10 -8.44 9.99
CA LEU A 29 -13.86 -9.87 9.81
C LEU A 29 -14.04 -10.27 8.35
N SER A 30 -13.08 -11.05 7.86
CA SER A 30 -13.16 -11.70 6.56
C SER A 30 -14.20 -12.83 6.54
N ASP A 31 -14.62 -13.23 5.35
CA ASP A 31 -15.54 -14.38 5.17
C ASP A 31 -15.01 -15.65 5.85
N THR A 32 -13.72 -15.96 5.67
CA THR A 32 -13.08 -17.12 6.29
C THR A 32 -13.09 -17.05 7.82
N GLU A 33 -12.88 -15.87 8.41
CA GLU A 33 -12.93 -15.70 9.86
C GLU A 33 -14.35 -15.88 10.39
N ARG A 34 -15.36 -15.34 9.69
CA ARG A 34 -16.77 -15.52 10.05
C ARG A 34 -17.19 -16.98 9.96
N GLU A 35 -16.83 -17.67 8.87
CA GLU A 35 -17.11 -19.10 8.69
C GLU A 35 -16.53 -19.94 9.83
N ARG A 36 -15.29 -19.66 10.24
CA ARG A 36 -14.62 -20.34 11.36
C ARG A 36 -15.30 -20.07 12.70
N LEU A 37 -15.82 -18.86 12.90
CA LEU A 37 -16.46 -18.44 14.15
C LEU A 37 -17.94 -18.84 14.24
N GLY A 38 -18.60 -19.19 13.13
CA GLY A 38 -20.01 -19.55 13.11
C GLY A 38 -20.92 -18.32 13.14
N SER A 39 -21.75 -18.16 14.18
CA SER A 39 -22.76 -17.09 14.23
C SER A 39 -22.36 -15.93 15.15
N LEU A 40 -22.67 -14.70 14.73
CA LEU A 40 -22.44 -13.50 15.55
C LEU A 40 -23.10 -13.59 16.93
N GLU A 41 -24.34 -14.04 16.99
CA GLU A 41 -25.11 -14.09 18.24
C GLU A 41 -24.46 -15.01 19.27
N GLU A 42 -24.06 -16.21 18.86
CA GLU A 42 -23.36 -17.18 19.72
C GLU A 42 -22.01 -16.63 20.19
N GLN A 43 -21.24 -16.02 19.29
CA GLN A 43 -19.93 -15.49 19.65
C GLN A 43 -20.04 -14.27 20.56
N TYR A 44 -21.05 -13.42 20.37
CA TYR A 44 -21.29 -12.25 21.19
C TYR A 44 -21.64 -12.62 22.64
N GLN A 45 -22.41 -13.68 22.87
CA GLN A 45 -22.68 -14.15 24.24
C GLN A 45 -21.41 -14.66 24.94
N ASN A 46 -20.47 -15.22 24.17
CA ASN A 46 -19.26 -15.85 24.67
C ASN A 46 -18.03 -14.91 24.82
N GLY A 47 -18.25 -13.61 25.07
CA GLY A 47 -17.14 -12.67 25.30
C GLY A 47 -17.31 -11.28 24.68
N LYS A 48 -18.51 -10.96 24.18
CA LYS A 48 -18.83 -9.67 23.54
C LYS A 48 -17.90 -9.38 22.35
N THR A 49 -17.77 -8.12 21.94
CA THR A 49 -16.96 -7.68 20.80
C THR A 49 -15.49 -8.09 20.91
N VAL A 50 -14.90 -7.91 22.10
CA VAL A 50 -13.47 -8.26 22.32
C VAL A 50 -13.26 -9.77 22.20
N GLY A 51 -14.16 -10.59 22.74
CA GLY A 51 -14.08 -12.06 22.62
C GLY A 51 -14.29 -12.58 21.21
N ILE A 52 -15.09 -11.89 20.39
CA ILE A 52 -15.17 -12.17 18.94
C ILE A 52 -13.80 -11.94 18.30
N TRP A 53 -13.19 -10.77 18.54
CA TRP A 53 -11.90 -10.41 17.95
C TRP A 53 -10.76 -11.33 18.38
N MET A 54 -10.67 -11.66 19.67
CA MET A 54 -9.66 -12.58 20.22
C MET A 54 -9.69 -13.92 19.49
N ARG A 55 -10.87 -14.49 19.26
CA ARG A 55 -11.01 -15.76 18.54
C ARG A 55 -10.75 -15.61 17.06
N ALA A 56 -11.22 -14.53 16.45
CA ALA A 56 -11.05 -14.26 15.02
C ALA A 56 -9.57 -14.09 14.62
N LYS A 57 -8.79 -13.36 15.42
CA LYS A 57 -7.38 -13.04 15.15
C LYS A 57 -6.40 -13.89 15.94
N GLU A 58 -6.88 -14.77 16.83
CA GLU A 58 -6.06 -15.62 17.70
C GLU A 58 -5.07 -14.82 18.56
N VAL A 59 -5.56 -13.71 19.10
CA VAL A 59 -4.77 -12.77 19.93
C VAL A 59 -5.26 -12.75 21.37
N GLU A 60 -4.38 -12.37 22.29
CA GLU A 60 -4.75 -12.19 23.69
C GLU A 60 -5.54 -10.89 23.94
N HIS A 61 -6.16 -10.80 25.10
CA HIS A 61 -7.20 -9.81 25.40
C HIS A 61 -6.77 -8.35 25.22
N ASN A 62 -5.56 -8.00 25.67
CA ASN A 62 -5.09 -6.63 25.60
C ASN A 62 -4.77 -6.21 24.15
N LEU A 63 -4.13 -7.09 23.38
CA LEU A 63 -3.92 -6.84 21.96
C LEU A 63 -5.24 -6.76 21.19
N ALA A 64 -6.24 -7.57 21.54
CA ALA A 64 -7.57 -7.46 20.94
C ALA A 64 -8.20 -6.08 21.16
N ILE A 65 -8.11 -5.51 22.37
CA ILE A 65 -8.61 -4.16 22.64
C ILE A 65 -7.85 -3.11 21.83
N VAL A 66 -6.52 -3.23 21.74
CA VAL A 66 -5.68 -2.28 21.01
C VAL A 66 -5.92 -2.34 19.51
N GLN A 67 -6.05 -3.54 18.94
CA GLN A 67 -6.39 -3.74 17.53
C GLN A 67 -7.79 -3.22 17.22
N LEU A 68 -8.79 -3.54 18.06
CA LEU A 68 -10.13 -2.97 17.90
C LEU A 68 -10.11 -1.44 18.01
N ALA A 69 -9.38 -0.85 18.96
CA ALA A 69 -9.28 0.61 19.04
C ALA A 69 -8.74 1.20 17.73
N TYR A 70 -7.75 0.56 17.11
CA TYR A 70 -7.20 0.94 15.81
C TYR A 70 -8.24 0.87 14.68
N GLU A 71 -8.97 -0.25 14.55
CA GLU A 71 -10.05 -0.37 13.55
C GLU A 71 -11.16 0.67 13.73
N PHE A 72 -11.42 1.08 14.98
CA PHE A 72 -12.38 2.12 15.32
C PHE A 72 -11.80 3.55 15.28
N GLY A 73 -10.61 3.73 14.71
CA GLY A 73 -10.02 5.04 14.38
C GLY A 73 -8.97 5.56 15.35
N LEU A 74 -8.37 4.72 16.20
CA LEU A 74 -7.20 5.11 16.99
C LEU A 74 -6.06 5.51 16.03
N PRO A 75 -5.39 6.66 16.21
CA PRO A 75 -4.29 7.06 15.34
C PRO A 75 -3.15 6.05 15.34
N THR A 76 -2.54 5.81 14.16
CA THR A 76 -1.45 4.84 13.98
C THR A 76 -0.28 5.04 14.96
N ALA A 77 0.10 6.29 15.22
CA ALA A 77 1.17 6.59 16.18
C ALA A 77 0.85 6.12 17.61
N GLU A 78 -0.42 6.20 18.01
CA GLU A 78 -0.88 5.74 19.33
C GLU A 78 -1.01 4.21 19.37
N TYR A 79 -1.52 3.60 18.30
CA TYR A 79 -1.54 2.15 18.12
C TYR A 79 -0.13 1.54 18.27
N HIS A 80 0.86 2.05 17.54
CA HIS A 80 2.27 1.60 17.64
C HIS A 80 2.83 1.77 19.05
N ARG A 81 2.48 2.87 19.72
CA ARG A 81 2.89 3.10 21.12
C ARG A 81 2.32 2.04 22.06
N LEU A 82 1.06 1.65 21.88
CA LEU A 82 0.39 0.65 22.70
C LEU A 82 0.95 -0.75 22.44
N LEU A 83 1.17 -1.13 21.18
CA LEU A 83 1.83 -2.40 20.84
C LEU A 83 3.20 -2.53 21.49
N LYS A 84 4.01 -1.46 21.43
CA LYS A 84 5.31 -1.42 22.10
C LYS A 84 5.20 -1.62 23.61
N LYS A 85 4.19 -1.04 24.27
CA LYS A 85 3.93 -1.24 25.71
C LYS A 85 3.49 -2.67 26.03
N LEU A 86 2.76 -3.31 25.13
CA LEU A 86 2.36 -4.72 25.23
C LEU A 86 3.50 -5.68 24.83
N ASN A 87 4.67 -5.18 24.42
CA ASN A 87 5.77 -5.97 23.91
C ASN A 87 5.40 -6.82 22.68
N HIS A 88 4.45 -6.34 21.88
CA HIS A 88 4.09 -6.92 20.60
C HIS A 88 4.88 -6.29 19.46
N PRO A 89 5.20 -7.07 18.41
CA PRO A 89 5.80 -6.52 17.21
C PRO A 89 4.84 -5.49 16.63
N ILE A 90 5.39 -4.33 16.25
CA ILE A 90 4.66 -3.36 15.46
C ILE A 90 4.52 -4.00 14.07
N PRO A 91 3.30 -4.15 13.51
CA PRO A 91 3.13 -4.58 12.13
C PRO A 91 4.04 -3.71 11.27
N GLU A 92 4.93 -4.33 10.50
CA GLU A 92 5.67 -3.59 9.49
C GLU A 92 4.59 -2.99 8.58
N GLU A 93 4.35 -1.68 8.69
CA GLU A 93 3.60 -0.97 7.66
C GLU A 93 4.22 -1.40 6.33
N PRO A 94 3.42 -1.79 5.32
CA PRO A 94 3.98 -2.14 4.03
C PRO A 94 4.87 -0.98 3.65
N THR A 95 6.18 -1.25 3.65
CA THR A 95 7.19 -0.22 3.40
C THR A 95 6.76 0.40 2.09
N PRO A 96 6.51 1.72 2.03
CA PRO A 96 5.96 2.34 0.84
C PRO A 96 6.83 1.89 -0.31
N VAL A 97 6.26 1.14 -1.25
CA VAL A 97 7.02 0.51 -2.33
C VAL A 97 7.74 1.66 -3.02
N LEU A 98 9.04 1.73 -2.77
CA LEU A 98 9.91 2.82 -3.18
C LEU A 98 10.22 2.75 -4.67
N THR A 99 9.72 1.71 -5.32
CA THR A 99 9.77 1.47 -6.75
C THR A 99 8.42 1.78 -7.38
N PRO A 100 8.39 2.24 -8.64
CA PRO A 100 7.14 2.43 -9.35
C PRO A 100 6.41 1.11 -9.64
N THR A 101 5.19 1.19 -10.17
CA THR A 101 4.40 0.04 -10.61
C THR A 101 3.69 0.39 -11.90
N TRP A 102 3.93 -0.40 -12.95
CA TRP A 102 3.33 -0.21 -14.26
C TRP A 102 2.21 -1.23 -14.49
N ASN A 103 1.00 -0.76 -14.75
CA ASN A 103 -0.12 -1.59 -15.19
C ASN A 103 -0.35 -1.38 -16.68
N ARG A 104 0.11 -2.33 -17.50
CA ARG A 104 -0.04 -2.29 -18.96
C ARG A 104 -1.51 -2.26 -19.40
N ASP A 105 -2.35 -3.09 -18.79
CA ASP A 105 -3.76 -3.24 -19.19
C ASP A 105 -4.56 -1.95 -18.96
N ARG A 106 -4.25 -1.24 -17.87
CA ARG A 106 -4.84 0.06 -17.55
C ARG A 106 -4.10 1.24 -18.18
N GLY A 107 -2.89 1.01 -18.69
CA GLY A 107 -2.01 2.07 -19.18
C GLY A 107 -1.64 3.07 -18.07
N GLU A 108 -1.45 2.61 -16.84
CA GLU A 108 -1.20 3.48 -15.69
C GLU A 108 0.12 3.18 -15.00
N LEU A 109 0.91 4.22 -14.75
CA LEU A 109 2.11 4.17 -13.94
C LEU A 109 1.85 4.82 -12.59
N TRP A 110 2.15 4.08 -11.54
CA TRP A 110 1.98 4.47 -10.14
C TRP A 110 3.33 4.54 -9.44
N TYR A 111 3.45 5.42 -8.46
CA TYR A 111 4.62 5.56 -7.62
C TYR A 111 4.18 6.04 -6.24
N GLN A 112 4.56 5.31 -5.17
CA GLN A 112 4.14 5.59 -3.79
C GLN A 112 2.61 5.77 -3.65
N GLY A 113 1.83 4.95 -4.35
CA GLY A 113 0.36 5.01 -4.32
C GLY A 113 -0.26 6.18 -5.09
N VAL A 114 0.54 7.01 -5.75
CA VAL A 114 0.07 8.12 -6.60
C VAL A 114 0.21 7.75 -8.07
N LYS A 115 -0.83 8.01 -8.86
CA LYS A 115 -0.76 7.86 -10.32
C LYS A 115 0.12 8.97 -10.90
N VAL A 116 1.31 8.60 -11.34
CA VAL A 116 2.31 9.55 -11.87
C VAL A 116 2.23 9.74 -13.37
N ARG A 117 1.59 8.80 -14.08
CA ARG A 117 1.33 8.94 -15.51
C ARG A 117 0.21 8.01 -15.97
N SER A 118 -0.55 8.46 -16.97
CA SER A 118 -1.42 7.61 -17.79
C SER A 118 -0.98 7.63 -19.26
N VAL A 119 -0.98 6.46 -19.90
CA VAL A 119 -0.73 6.26 -21.32
C VAL A 119 -2.06 5.95 -21.98
N ALA A 120 -2.71 7.00 -22.51
CA ALA A 120 -4.07 6.91 -23.05
C ALA A 120 -4.25 5.87 -24.17
N ASN A 121 -3.19 5.56 -24.92
CA ASN A 121 -3.23 4.53 -25.96
C ASN A 121 -1.94 3.70 -25.96
N VAL A 122 -2.01 2.55 -25.29
CA VAL A 122 -0.88 1.60 -25.17
C VAL A 122 -0.49 0.96 -26.50
N LEU A 123 -1.40 0.90 -27.48
CA LEU A 123 -1.15 0.29 -28.79
C LEU A 123 -0.31 1.20 -29.70
N THR A 124 -0.47 2.52 -29.57
CA THR A 124 0.26 3.51 -30.38
C THR A 124 1.52 4.00 -29.69
N ALA A 125 1.55 4.05 -28.36
CA ALA A 125 2.71 4.48 -27.57
C ALA A 125 3.78 3.39 -27.38
N LYS A 126 4.09 2.62 -28.44
CA LYS A 126 4.91 1.40 -28.38
C LYS A 126 6.23 1.57 -27.63
N LEU A 127 6.99 2.64 -27.92
CA LEU A 127 8.29 2.88 -27.28
C LEU A 127 8.18 3.12 -25.76
N VAL A 128 7.19 3.91 -25.35
CA VAL A 128 6.92 4.21 -23.93
C VAL A 128 6.50 2.94 -23.21
N VAL A 129 5.58 2.18 -23.80
CA VAL A 129 5.10 0.92 -23.24
C VAL A 129 6.23 -0.08 -23.11
N THR A 130 7.05 -0.30 -24.16
CA THR A 130 8.20 -1.20 -24.11
C THR A 130 9.17 -0.87 -23.00
N ILE A 131 9.50 0.41 -22.79
CA ILE A 131 10.39 0.81 -21.70
C ILE A 131 9.77 0.49 -20.33
N LEU A 132 8.49 0.80 -20.14
CA LEU A 132 7.79 0.55 -18.89
C LEU A 132 7.60 -0.95 -18.60
N ASP A 133 7.34 -1.76 -19.62
CA ASP A 133 7.23 -3.22 -19.48
C ASP A 133 8.56 -3.82 -19.02
N VAL A 134 9.68 -3.38 -19.61
CA VAL A 134 11.00 -3.89 -19.24
C VAL A 134 11.36 -3.49 -17.82
N PHE A 135 11.08 -2.25 -17.41
CA PHE A 135 11.25 -1.85 -16.01
C PHE A 135 10.39 -2.71 -15.07
N GLU A 136 9.13 -2.98 -15.41
CA GLU A 136 8.26 -3.84 -14.61
C GLU A 136 8.79 -5.29 -14.53
N GLU A 137 9.23 -5.85 -15.64
CA GLU A 137 9.77 -7.21 -15.74
C GLU A 137 11.02 -7.41 -14.87
N VAL A 138 11.89 -6.39 -14.77
CA VAL A 138 13.10 -6.44 -13.95
C VAL A 138 12.91 -5.89 -12.53
N GLY A 139 11.67 -5.61 -12.12
CA GLY A 139 11.37 -5.10 -10.77
C GLY A 139 11.90 -3.70 -10.50
N TRP A 140 11.88 -2.82 -11.51
CA TRP A 140 12.26 -1.41 -11.43
C TRP A 140 13.71 -1.15 -11.00
N ALA A 141 14.65 -1.94 -11.53
CA ALA A 141 16.09 -1.67 -11.39
C ALA A 141 16.45 -0.21 -11.73
N GLU A 142 17.47 0.36 -11.06
CA GLU A 142 17.88 1.76 -11.27
C GLU A 142 18.29 2.07 -12.72
N ARG A 143 18.73 1.03 -13.45
CA ARG A 143 19.15 1.09 -14.85
C ARG A 143 18.68 -0.18 -15.58
N ILE A 144 18.18 0.00 -16.79
CA ILE A 144 18.03 -1.07 -17.79
C ILE A 144 18.86 -0.74 -19.02
N ASP A 145 19.23 -1.78 -19.78
CA ASP A 145 19.79 -1.59 -21.11
C ASP A 145 18.69 -1.14 -22.09
N ASP A 146 19.06 -0.55 -23.22
CA ASP A 146 18.13 -0.04 -24.23
C ASP A 146 17.22 -1.18 -24.74
N PRO A 147 15.93 -1.17 -24.40
CA PRO A 147 15.02 -2.23 -24.80
C PRO A 147 14.56 -2.08 -26.27
N LEU A 148 14.96 -1.00 -26.94
CA LEU A 148 14.55 -0.68 -28.30
C LEU A 148 15.44 -1.42 -29.30
N THR A 149 14.97 -2.54 -29.82
CA THR A 149 15.72 -3.58 -30.57
C THR A 149 16.31 -3.18 -31.95
N ALA A 150 16.28 -1.91 -32.36
CA ALA A 150 16.66 -1.48 -33.72
C ALA A 150 18.05 -0.83 -33.84
N GLY A 151 19.01 -1.29 -33.05
CA GLY A 151 20.40 -0.81 -33.08
C GLY A 151 20.63 0.52 -32.34
N PRO A 152 21.90 0.92 -32.16
CA PRO A 152 22.27 2.13 -31.43
C PRO A 152 21.92 3.37 -32.26
N ASP A 153 20.69 3.83 -32.14
CA ASP A 153 20.25 5.15 -32.58
C ASP A 153 20.01 6.04 -31.34
N PRO A 154 20.99 6.86 -30.95
CA PRO A 154 20.90 7.75 -29.79
C PRO A 154 19.76 8.76 -29.89
N GLU A 155 19.34 9.16 -31.11
CA GLU A 155 18.25 10.12 -31.29
C GLU A 155 16.89 9.51 -30.96
N ARG A 156 16.69 8.26 -31.37
CA ARG A 156 15.47 7.50 -31.04
C ARG A 156 15.32 7.30 -29.54
N LEU A 157 16.38 6.88 -28.85
CA LEU A 157 16.35 6.69 -27.39
C LEU A 157 16.02 8.00 -26.67
N ARG A 158 16.65 9.11 -27.07
CA ARG A 158 16.35 10.45 -26.53
C ARG A 158 14.91 10.87 -26.79
N SER A 159 14.38 10.60 -27.98
CA SER A 159 12.99 10.90 -28.33
C SER A 159 11.99 10.06 -27.52
N ALA A 160 12.30 8.79 -27.29
CA ALA A 160 11.52 7.90 -26.44
C ALA A 160 11.51 8.37 -24.98
N ILE A 161 12.67 8.70 -24.41
CA ILE A 161 12.80 9.26 -23.06
C ILE A 161 12.06 10.59 -22.93
N LYS A 162 12.17 11.47 -23.93
CA LYS A 162 11.44 12.75 -23.95
C LYS A 162 9.92 12.51 -23.92
N SER A 163 9.44 11.55 -24.70
CA SER A 163 8.04 11.14 -24.70
C SER A 163 7.62 10.47 -23.38
N LEU A 164 8.52 9.71 -22.75
CA LEU A 164 8.34 9.05 -21.44
C LEU A 164 8.37 10.03 -20.25
N ASN A 165 9.00 11.19 -20.40
CA ASN A 165 8.97 12.25 -19.41
C ASN A 165 7.81 13.25 -19.60
N LYS A 166 7.13 13.21 -20.76
CA LYS A 166 6.01 14.09 -21.05
C LYS A 166 4.80 13.72 -20.19
N GLY A 167 4.35 14.65 -19.35
CA GLY A 167 3.21 14.43 -18.45
C GLY A 167 3.49 13.46 -17.30
N LEU A 168 4.76 13.15 -17.04
CA LEU A 168 5.21 12.34 -15.91
C LEU A 168 5.49 13.24 -14.71
N THR A 169 4.99 12.85 -13.54
CA THR A 169 5.10 13.59 -12.29
C THR A 169 5.85 12.74 -11.26
N HIS A 170 6.53 13.36 -10.27
CA HIS A 170 7.34 12.70 -9.22
C HIS A 170 8.54 11.83 -9.67
N LEU A 171 8.59 11.42 -10.93
CA LEU A 171 9.63 10.60 -11.53
C LEU A 171 10.22 11.28 -12.77
N ARG A 172 11.46 10.91 -13.09
CA ARG A 172 12.15 11.29 -14.31
C ARG A 172 12.96 10.12 -14.86
N PHE A 173 12.88 9.92 -16.17
CA PHE A 173 13.72 8.99 -16.90
C PHE A 173 14.87 9.72 -17.59
N LEU A 174 16.06 9.12 -17.59
CA LEU A 174 17.28 9.69 -18.12
C LEU A 174 18.02 8.65 -18.96
N ALA A 175 18.77 9.11 -19.95
CA ALA A 175 19.76 8.26 -20.58
C ALA A 175 20.93 8.07 -19.60
N ASP A 176 21.55 6.90 -19.59
CA ASP A 176 22.66 6.59 -18.69
C ASP A 176 24.00 7.26 -19.04
N GLY A 177 24.02 8.16 -20.03
CA GLY A 177 25.20 8.85 -20.55
C GLY A 177 25.99 8.07 -21.61
N THR A 178 25.75 6.76 -21.75
CA THR A 178 26.43 5.90 -22.74
C THR A 178 25.61 5.71 -24.02
N GLY A 179 24.31 6.02 -23.96
CA GLY A 179 23.39 5.91 -25.10
C GLY A 179 22.86 4.49 -25.32
N ILE A 180 23.19 3.55 -24.43
CA ILE A 180 22.74 2.15 -24.49
C ILE A 180 21.89 1.74 -23.27
N GLY A 181 21.50 2.69 -22.42
CA GLY A 181 20.71 2.39 -21.24
C GLY A 181 19.86 3.56 -20.76
N ILE A 182 18.84 3.21 -19.98
CA ILE A 182 17.85 4.12 -19.40
C ILE A 182 17.89 3.97 -17.90
N ARG A 183 17.86 5.09 -17.18
CA ARG A 183 17.72 5.15 -15.72
C ARG A 183 16.46 5.89 -15.34
N TRP A 184 15.95 5.63 -14.14
CA TRP A 184 14.89 6.41 -13.54
C TRP A 184 15.34 6.95 -12.19
N GLU A 185 14.78 8.09 -11.80
CA GLU A 185 15.04 8.71 -10.52
C GLU A 185 13.80 9.47 -10.03
N ARG A 186 13.80 9.79 -8.75
CA ARG A 186 12.79 10.66 -8.14
C ARG A 186 13.07 12.09 -8.56
N ASP A 187 12.02 12.81 -8.93
CA ASP A 187 12.09 14.22 -9.26
C ASP A 187 11.01 14.97 -8.47
N GLU A 188 11.37 15.36 -7.23
CA GLU A 188 10.50 16.08 -6.31
C GLU A 188 10.10 17.47 -6.85
N SER A 189 10.83 18.00 -7.83
CA SER A 189 10.50 19.26 -8.49
C SER A 189 9.31 19.15 -9.45
N ARG A 190 8.88 17.93 -9.80
CA ARG A 190 7.75 17.64 -10.71
C ARG A 190 6.43 17.37 -10.01
N GLN A 191 6.23 17.89 -8.80
CA GLN A 191 4.93 17.83 -8.14
C GLN A 191 3.87 18.54 -8.98
N THR A 192 2.78 17.84 -9.29
CA THR A 192 1.63 18.47 -9.94
C THR A 192 0.91 19.26 -8.85
N GLY A 193 0.79 20.58 -9.03
CA GLY A 193 -0.19 21.34 -8.26
C GLY A 193 -1.56 20.69 -8.44
N GLY A 194 -2.25 20.47 -7.31
CA GLY A 194 -3.56 19.82 -7.25
C GLY A 194 -4.67 20.61 -7.93
#